data_AF-A0A0M1J4P7-F1
#
_entry.id   AF-A0A0M1J4P7-F1
#
_cell.length_a   1.000
_cell.length_b   1.000
_cell.length_c   1.000
_cell.angle_alpha   90.00
_cell.angle_beta   90.00
_cell.angle_gamma   90.00
#
_symmetry.space_group_name_H-M   'P 1'
#
loop_
_entity.id
_entity.type
_entity.pdbx_description
1 polymer ?
#
loop_
_entity_poly.entity_id
_entity_poly.type
_entity_poly.pdbx_seq_one_letter_code
_entity_poly.pdbx_strand_id
1 'polypeptide(L)' 'GLRIKYRLPQQNVRGLSHELTYQGIENDALDVTDTFSTDAEIAHYGLRVLKDDLEFFPRYEAFFI' A
#
# COMPACT_ATOMS: atom_id res chain seq x y z
N GLY A 1 -13.51 2.33 5.09
CA GLY A 1 -12.98 3.14 6.19
C GLY A 1 -11.93 4.13 5.72
N LEU A 2 -10.83 3.62 5.15
CA LEU A 2 -9.64 4.40 4.76
C LEU A 2 -9.95 5.67 3.98
N ARG A 3 -10.72 5.58 2.87
CA ARG A 3 -11.10 6.75 2.05
C ARG A 3 -11.75 7.88 2.84
N ILE A 4 -12.58 7.55 3.82
CA ILE A 4 -13.28 8.54 4.65
C ILE A 4 -12.30 9.18 5.63
N LYS A 5 -11.49 8.37 6.33
CA LYS A 5 -10.53 8.87 7.34
C LYS A 5 -9.49 9.80 6.72
N TYR A 6 -9.01 9.45 5.53
CA TYR A 6 -8.00 10.21 4.79
C TYR A 6 -8.56 11.19 3.76
N ARG A 7 -9.89 11.29 3.61
CA ARG A 7 -10.56 12.12 2.60
C ARG A 7 -9.98 11.95 1.18
N LEU A 8 -9.68 10.71 0.83
CA LEU A 8 -9.03 10.36 -0.43
C LEU A 8 -10.00 10.65 -1.61
N PRO A 9 -9.56 11.37 -2.66
CA PRO A 9 -10.42 11.76 -3.78
C PRO A 9 -10.69 10.63 -4.78
N GLN A 10 -9.97 9.50 -4.68
CA GLN A 10 -10.04 8.39 -5.62
C GLN A 10 -11.43 7.74 -5.60
N GLN A 11 -12.09 7.75 -6.76
CA GLN A 11 -13.42 7.15 -6.94
C GLN A 11 -13.37 5.81 -7.69
N ASN A 12 -12.36 5.61 -8.54
CA ASN A 12 -12.19 4.40 -9.34
C ASN A 12 -11.13 3.49 -8.73
N VAL A 13 -11.51 2.75 -7.68
CA VAL A 13 -10.63 1.79 -6.99
C VAL A 13 -10.89 0.40 -7.55
N ARG A 14 -9.83 -0.30 -7.99
CA ARG A 14 -9.91 -1.68 -8.48
C ARG A 14 -9.19 -2.60 -7.50
N GLY A 15 -9.84 -3.68 -7.10
CA GLY A 15 -9.18 -4.77 -6.39
C GLY A 15 -8.35 -5.58 -7.38
N LEU A 16 -7.07 -5.78 -7.08
CA LEU A 16 -6.13 -6.57 -7.87
C LEU A 16 -5.47 -7.63 -6.99
N SER A 17 -4.99 -8.70 -7.59
CA SER A 17 -4.10 -9.62 -6.87
C SER A 17 -2.75 -8.95 -6.61
N HIS A 18 -2.03 -9.43 -5.61
CA HIS A 18 -0.74 -8.89 -5.21
C HIS A 18 0.28 -8.91 -6.37
N GLU A 19 0.35 -10.01 -7.12
CA GLU A 19 1.22 -10.16 -8.30
C GLU A 19 0.90 -9.15 -9.42
N LEU A 20 -0.38 -8.91 -9.69
CA LEU A 20 -0.81 -7.96 -10.72
C LEU A 20 -0.63 -6.50 -10.30
N THR A 21 -0.55 -6.27 -8.99
CA THR A 21 -0.40 -4.94 -8.42
C THR A 21 0.99 -4.39 -8.70
N TYR A 22 2.05 -5.14 -8.41
CA TYR A 22 3.41 -4.67 -8.68
C TYR A 22 3.70 -4.52 -10.17
N GLN A 23 3.20 -5.44 -11.00
CA GLN A 23 3.22 -5.26 -12.46
C GLN A 23 2.46 -4.02 -12.90
N GLY A 24 1.34 -3.70 -12.26
CA GLY A 24 0.57 -2.49 -12.54
C GLY A 24 1.33 -1.21 -12.20
N ILE A 25 2.08 -1.21 -11.10
CA ILE A 25 2.96 -0.08 -10.72
C ILE A 25 4.12 0.05 -11.71
N GLU A 26 4.79 -1.06 -12.07
CA GLU A 26 5.91 -1.04 -13.01
C GLU A 26 5.50 -0.56 -14.42
N ASN A 27 4.27 -0.87 -14.84
CA ASN A 27 3.73 -0.48 -16.15
C ASN A 27 2.98 0.87 -16.13
N ASP A 28 3.12 1.70 -15.09
CA ASP A 28 2.42 2.98 -14.90
C ASP A 28 0.88 2.87 -14.99
N ALA A 29 0.33 1.68 -14.77
CA ALA A 29 -1.12 1.43 -14.78
C ALA A 29 -1.77 1.70 -13.41
N LEU A 30 -0.95 1.81 -12.35
CA LEU A 30 -1.35 2.13 -10.98
C LEU A 30 -0.40 3.17 -10.40
N ASP A 31 -0.94 4.10 -9.62
CA ASP A 31 -0.14 5.12 -8.93
C ASP A 31 0.20 4.71 -7.48
N VAL A 32 -0.69 3.95 -6.82
CA VAL A 32 -0.59 3.61 -5.39
C VAL A 32 -1.23 2.24 -5.15
N THR A 33 -0.66 1.47 -4.22
CA THR A 33 -1.24 0.23 -3.69
C THR A 33 -1.08 0.12 -2.18
N ASP A 34 -1.88 -0.75 -1.55
CA ASP A 34 -1.59 -1.24 -0.21
C ASP A 34 -0.48 -2.30 -0.23
N THR A 35 0.36 -2.29 0.80
CA THR A 35 1.44 -3.26 1.00
C THR A 35 1.78 -3.37 2.49
N PHE A 36 2.46 -4.44 2.88
CA PHE A 36 3.04 -4.58 4.22
C PHE A 36 4.40 -3.89 4.26
N SER A 37 4.72 -3.21 5.37
CA SER A 37 5.98 -2.47 5.52
C SER A 37 7.24 -3.34 5.47
N THR A 38 7.10 -4.66 5.64
CA THR A 38 8.18 -5.65 5.59
C THR A 38 8.29 -6.36 4.24
N ASP A 39 7.52 -5.94 3.23
CA ASP A 39 7.52 -6.59 1.92
C ASP A 39 8.85 -6.35 1.18
N ALA A 40 9.45 -7.43 0.68
CA ALA A 40 10.69 -7.38 -0.08
C ALA A 40 10.52 -6.66 -1.43
N GLU A 41 9.30 -6.68 -1.97
CA GLU A 41 8.94 -6.04 -3.23
C GLU A 41 9.11 -4.51 -3.17
N ILE A 42 9.00 -3.90 -1.97
CA ILE A 42 9.23 -2.46 -1.77
C ILE A 42 10.64 -2.06 -2.25
N ALA A 43 11.65 -2.81 -1.83
CA ALA A 43 13.03 -2.54 -2.23
C ALA A 43 13.27 -2.94 -3.69
N HIS A 44 12.67 -4.03 -4.15
CA HIS A 44 12.82 -4.52 -5.51
C HIS A 44 12.32 -3.52 -6.57
N TYR A 45 11.14 -2.93 -6.32
CA TYR A 45 10.51 -1.96 -7.22
C TYR A 45 10.82 -0.49 -6.87
N GLY A 46 11.69 -0.24 -5.88
CA GLY A 46 12.07 1.11 -5.47
C GLY A 46 10.90 1.94 -4.94
N LEU A 47 9.90 1.29 -4.34
CA LEU A 47 8.68 1.93 -3.89
C LEU A 47 8.89 2.73 -2.61
N ARG A 48 8.08 3.78 -2.45
CA ARG A 48 8.06 4.59 -1.24
C ARG A 48 6.86 4.23 -0.37
N VAL A 49 7.13 3.73 0.83
CA VAL A 49 6.09 3.50 1.85
C VAL A 49 5.58 4.85 2.39
N LEU A 50 4.27 5.03 2.40
CA LEU A 50 3.61 6.18 3.00
C LEU A 50 3.34 5.93 4.49
N LYS A 51 3.53 6.95 5.31
CA LYS A 51 3.22 6.88 6.74
C LYS A 51 1.70 6.94 6.96
N ASP A 52 1.17 6.02 7.76
CA ASP A 52 -0.19 6.07 8.29
C ASP A 52 -0.25 7.08 9.46
N ASP A 53 -0.29 8.37 9.15
CA ASP A 53 -0.19 9.48 10.10
C ASP A 53 -1.48 9.73 10.90
N LEU A 54 -2.63 9.27 10.43
CA LEU A 54 -3.88 9.27 11.19
C LEU A 54 -4.12 7.96 11.97
N GLU A 55 -3.17 7.02 11.96
CA GLU A 55 -3.26 5.75 12.69
C GLU A 55 -4.54 4.97 12.34
N PHE A 56 -4.80 4.77 11.04
CA PHE A 56 -5.93 3.95 10.58
C PHE A 56 -5.69 2.47 10.78
N PHE A 57 -4.46 2.02 10.56
CA PHE A 57 -4.09 0.62 10.70
C PHE A 57 -3.60 0.36 12.12
N PRO A 58 -3.99 -0.77 12.74
CA PRO A 58 -3.41 -1.17 14.01
C PRO A 58 -1.91 -1.43 13.84
N ARG A 59 -1.13 -1.10 14.87
CA ARG A 59 0.31 -1.37 14.87
C ARG A 59 0.55 -2.87 14.92
N TYR A 60 1.23 -3.39 13.90
CA TYR A 60 1.77 -4.75 13.88
C TYR A 60 3.28 -4.68 14.11
N GLU A 61 3.68 -4.70 15.37
CA GLU A 61 5.08 -4.78 15.75
C GLU A 61 5.50 -6.25 15.81
N ALA A 62 6.51 -6.62 15.05
CA ALA A 62 7.11 -7.94 15.14
C ALA A 62 7.88 -8.05 16.47
N PHE A 63 7.41 -8.91 17.37
CA PHE A 63 8.11 -9.23 18.61
C PHE A 63 8.86 -10.55 18.43
N PHE A 64 10.16 -10.55 18.72
CA PHE A 64 10.94 -11.78 18.84
C PHE A 64 10.69 -12.36 20.25
N ILE A 65 10.17 -13.59 20.32
CA ILE A 65 10.17 -14.40 21.55
C ILE A 65 11.42 -15.28 21.61
#